data_AF-E3MFR5-F1
#
_entry.id   AF-E3MFR5-F1
#
_cell.length_a   1.000
_cell.length_b   1.000
_cell.length_c   1.000
_cell.angle_alpha   90.00
_cell.angle_beta   90.00
_cell.angle_gamma   90.00
#
_symmetry.space_group_name_H-M   'P 1'
#
loop_
_entity.id
_entity.type
_entity.pdbx_description
1 polymer ?
#
loop_
_entity_poly.entity_id
_entity_poly.type
_entity_poly.pdbx_seq_one_letter_code
_entity_poly.pdbx_strand_id
1 'polypeptide(L)'
;MTTQEDLQSLMSIVPNLQLQEGTPYYEVLLKMIEEIGKDIRPTYTFNKMTCEKLKRHIQCAKVLIKACQQEAENDKKKADIAIEAQRIQAAAAAKSEAAKTTDGAEETPKN
;
A
#
# COMPACT_ATOMS: atom_id res chain seq x y z
N MET A 1 -14.01 -2.93 -10.38
CA MET A 1 -13.54 -1.60 -9.98
C MET A 1 -14.29 -1.24 -8.71
N THR A 2 -13.63 -1.19 -7.56
CA THR A 2 -14.21 -0.65 -6.32
C THR A 2 -14.43 0.83 -6.54
N THR A 3 -15.68 1.30 -6.48
CA THR A 3 -15.99 2.71 -6.72
C THR A 3 -15.61 3.52 -5.48
N GLN A 4 -15.26 4.79 -5.66
CA GLN A 4 -14.96 5.72 -4.57
C GLN A 4 -16.13 5.84 -3.57
N GLU A 5 -17.35 5.57 -4.05
CA GLU A 5 -18.57 5.50 -3.23
C GLU A 5 -18.57 4.32 -2.24
N ASP A 6 -18.02 3.16 -2.62
CA ASP A 6 -17.88 2.01 -1.71
C ASP A 6 -16.95 2.35 -0.54
N LEU A 7 -15.87 3.10 -0.82
CA LEU A 7 -14.91 3.58 0.18
C LEU A 7 -15.49 4.70 1.06
N GLN A 8 -16.29 5.61 0.51
CA GLN A 8 -17.01 6.64 1.28
C GLN A 8 -18.10 6.05 2.18
N SER A 9 -18.82 5.04 1.69
CA SER A 9 -19.79 4.28 2.48
C SER A 9 -19.10 3.53 3.64
N LEU A 10 -17.91 2.97 3.39
CA LEU A 10 -17.03 2.36 4.40
C LEU A 10 -16.62 3.34 5.52
N MET A 11 -16.25 4.58 5.18
CA MET A 11 -15.89 5.62 6.17
C MET A 11 -17.06 6.05 7.07
N SER A 12 -18.30 5.96 6.58
CA SER A 12 -19.51 6.29 7.34
C SER A 12 -19.93 5.18 8.32
N ILE A 13 -19.66 3.91 7.99
CA ILE A 13 -20.09 2.75 8.78
C ILE A 13 -19.21 2.56 10.03
N VAL A 14 -17.94 2.93 9.97
CA VAL A 14 -17.01 2.80 11.10
C VAL A 14 -16.47 4.18 11.52
N PRO A 15 -17.25 4.98 12.26
CA PRO A 15 -16.87 6.33 12.66
C PRO A 15 -15.63 6.40 13.58
N ASN A 16 -15.16 5.26 14.09
CA ASN A 16 -13.97 5.15 14.94
C ASN A 16 -12.73 4.59 14.22
N LEU A 17 -12.85 4.10 12.98
CA LEU A 17 -11.68 3.89 12.13
C LEU A 17 -11.36 5.27 11.57
N GLN A 18 -10.52 6.01 12.30
CA GLN A 18 -9.82 7.18 11.77
C GLN A 18 -8.96 6.71 10.59
N LEU A 19 -9.59 6.54 9.43
CA LEU A 19 -8.97 6.45 8.11
C LEU A 19 -8.41 7.85 7.83
N GLN A 20 -7.36 8.21 8.55
CA GLN A 20 -6.60 9.40 8.26
C GLN A 20 -6.01 9.22 6.85
N GLU A 21 -6.13 10.24 6.00
CA GLU A 21 -5.55 10.20 4.65
C GLU A 21 -4.07 9.79 4.73
N GLY A 22 -3.74 8.65 4.12
CA GLY A 22 -2.40 8.05 4.18
C GLY A 22 -2.26 6.81 5.07
N THR A 23 -3.30 6.41 5.82
CA THR A 23 -3.27 5.13 6.54
C THR A 23 -3.38 3.95 5.56
N PRO A 24 -2.48 2.95 5.60
CA PRO A 24 -2.53 1.82 4.67
C PRO A 24 -3.79 0.99 4.90
N TYR A 25 -4.40 0.48 3.82
CA TYR A 25 -5.67 -0.25 3.92
C TYR A 25 -5.54 -1.51 4.80
N TYR A 26 -4.34 -2.09 4.87
CA TYR A 26 -4.04 -3.23 5.73
C TYR A 26 -4.22 -2.94 7.24
N GLU A 27 -3.78 -1.78 7.72
CA GLU A 27 -3.92 -1.43 9.14
C GLU A 27 -5.40 -1.22 9.51
N VAL A 28 -6.14 -0.62 8.59
CA VAL A 28 -7.58 -0.43 8.71
C VAL A 28 -8.30 -1.79 8.76
N LEU A 29 -7.84 -2.77 7.97
CA LEU A 29 -8.39 -4.12 7.94
C LEU A 29 -8.16 -4.86 9.26
N LEU A 30 -6.97 -4.71 9.86
CA LEU A 30 -6.67 -5.30 11.17
C LEU A 30 -7.63 -4.79 12.24
N LYS A 31 -7.81 -3.46 12.34
CA LYS A 31 -8.75 -2.85 13.30
C LYS A 31 -10.19 -3.31 13.07
N MET A 32 -10.61 -3.45 11.81
CA MET A 32 -11.94 -3.98 11.47
C MET A 32 -12.13 -5.43 11.96
N ILE A 33 -11.11 -6.28 11.82
CA ILE A 33 -11.17 -7.69 12.28
C ILE A 33 -11.32 -7.75 13.81
N GLU A 34 -10.64 -6.86 14.55
CA GLU A 34 -10.79 -6.77 16.00
C GLU A 34 -12.22 -6.38 16.41
N GLU A 35 -12.84 -5.41 15.71
CA GLU A 35 -14.23 -5.02 15.94
C GLU A 35 -15.22 -6.15 15.62
N ILE A 36 -14.99 -6.91 14.54
CA ILE A 36 -15.78 -8.10 14.22
C ILE A 36 -15.73 -9.09 15.39
N GLY A 37 -14.54 -9.33 15.97
CA GLY A 37 -14.36 -10.22 17.12
C GLY A 37 -15.19 -9.82 18.35
N LYS A 38 -15.34 -8.51 18.60
CA LYS A 38 -16.14 -7.98 19.72
C LYS A 38 -17.64 -8.22 19.53
N ASP A 39 -18.12 -8.18 18.29
CA ASP A 39 -19.55 -8.34 17.97
C ASP A 39 -20.01 -9.82 17.90
N ILE A 40 -19.09 -10.81 17.89
CA ILE A 40 -19.44 -12.25 17.83
C ILE A 40 -20.23 -12.69 19.07
N ARG A 41 -19.71 -12.45 20.28
CA ARG A 41 -20.38 -12.93 21.51
C ARG A 41 -21.77 -12.32 21.71
N PRO A 42 -21.97 -10.99 21.57
CA PRO A 42 -23.28 -10.39 21.74
C PRO A 42 -24.28 -10.77 20.63
N THR A 43 -23.83 -11.39 19.53
CA THR A 43 -24.71 -11.92 18.49
C THR A 43 -25.39 -13.24 18.92
N TYR A 44 -24.80 -14.02 19.83
CA TYR A 44 -25.42 -15.26 20.34
C TYR A 44 -26.71 -15.03 21.14
N THR A 45 -26.89 -13.83 21.70
CA THR A 45 -28.14 -13.43 22.36
C THR A 45 -29.22 -12.94 21.38
N PHE A 46 -28.97 -13.06 20.06
CA PHE A 46 -29.85 -12.65 18.97
C PHE A 46 -30.28 -11.18 19.03
N ASN A 47 -29.42 -10.29 19.55
CA ASN A 47 -29.67 -8.86 19.47
C ASN A 47 -29.66 -8.40 18.01
N LYS A 48 -30.83 -8.01 17.49
CA LYS A 48 -31.02 -7.53 16.11
C LYS A 48 -30.00 -6.46 15.71
N MET A 49 -29.69 -5.52 16.60
CA MET A 49 -28.75 -4.43 16.29
C MET A 49 -27.32 -4.94 16.12
N THR A 50 -26.87 -5.83 17.00
CA THR A 50 -25.54 -6.46 16.91
C THR A 50 -25.44 -7.35 15.69
N CYS A 51 -26.47 -8.14 15.38
CA CYS A 51 -26.51 -8.98 14.19
C CYS A 51 -26.33 -8.16 12.90
N GLU A 52 -27.05 -7.04 12.79
CA GLU A 52 -26.96 -6.16 11.61
C GLU A 52 -25.62 -5.42 11.55
N LYS A 53 -25.07 -5.02 12.71
CA LYS A 53 -23.72 -4.44 12.81
C LYS A 53 -22.66 -5.44 12.34
N LEU A 54 -22.71 -6.68 12.82
CA LEU A 54 -21.77 -7.74 12.42
C LEU A 54 -21.83 -8.03 10.92
N LYS A 55 -23.03 -8.13 10.34
CA LYS A 55 -23.20 -8.28 8.88
C LYS A 55 -22.56 -7.12 8.11
N ARG A 56 -22.79 -5.89 8.55
CA ARG A 56 -22.18 -4.69 7.94
C ARG A 56 -20.66 -4.71 8.05
N HIS A 57 -20.10 -5.04 9.21
CA HIS A 57 -18.65 -5.15 9.41
C HIS A 57 -18.03 -6.22 8.49
N ILE A 58 -18.67 -7.39 8.35
CA ILE A 58 -18.19 -8.45 7.44
C ILE A 58 -18.19 -7.98 5.99
N GLN A 59 -19.27 -7.31 5.55
CA GLN A 59 -19.32 -6.80 4.17
C GLN A 59 -18.27 -5.71 3.92
N CYS A 60 -18.06 -4.81 4.90
CA CYS A 60 -17.01 -3.80 4.86
C CYS A 60 -15.62 -4.43 4.75
N ALA A 61 -15.31 -5.42 5.57
CA ALA A 61 -14.03 -6.14 5.52
C ALA A 61 -13.77 -6.75 4.15
N LYS A 62 -14.79 -7.31 3.48
CA LYS A 62 -14.65 -7.86 2.12
C LYS A 62 -14.27 -6.82 1.08
N VAL A 63 -14.84 -5.62 1.15
CA VAL A 63 -14.48 -4.52 0.24
C VAL A 63 -13.05 -4.06 0.52
N LEU A 64 -12.70 -3.94 1.80
CA LEU A 64 -11.37 -3.52 2.23
C LEU A 64 -10.28 -4.51 1.82
N ILE A 65 -10.54 -5.83 1.88
CA ILE A 65 -9.60 -6.86 1.39
C ILE A 65 -9.27 -6.65 -0.09
N LYS A 66 -10.26 -6.31 -0.93
CA LYS A 66 -10.02 -6.03 -2.34
C LYS A 66 -9.16 -4.78 -2.53
N ALA A 67 -9.39 -3.74 -1.71
CA ALA A 67 -8.55 -2.54 -1.71
C ALA A 67 -7.11 -2.85 -1.28
N CYS A 68 -6.91 -3.64 -0.22
CA CYS A 68 -5.58 -4.09 0.22
C CYS A 68 -4.84 -4.89 -0.87
N GLN A 69 -5.55 -5.79 -1.58
CA GLN A 69 -4.96 -6.55 -2.68
C GLN A 69 -4.48 -5.64 -3.81
N GLN A 70 -5.32 -4.66 -4.19
CA GLN A 70 -4.98 -3.69 -5.22
C GLN A 70 -3.80 -2.79 -4.80
N GLU A 71 -3.77 -2.36 -3.54
CA GLU A 71 -2.67 -1.59 -2.97
C GLU A 71 -1.36 -2.39 -3.01
N ALA A 72 -1.38 -3.65 -2.58
CA ALA A 72 -0.20 -4.53 -2.61
C ALA A 72 0.32 -4.80 -4.04
N GLU A 73 -0.58 -5.00 -5.01
CA GLU A 73 -0.20 -5.13 -6.42
C GLU A 73 0.47 -3.86 -6.97
N ASN A 74 -0.07 -2.70 -6.60
CA ASN A 74 0.46 -1.42 -7.04
C ASN A 74 1.82 -1.13 -6.40
N ASP A 75 1.98 -1.44 -5.12
CA ASP A 75 3.24 -1.24 -4.41
C ASP A 75 4.33 -2.20 -4.89
N LYS A 76 3.97 -3.45 -5.25
CA LYS A 76 4.88 -4.36 -5.95
C LYS A 76 5.36 -3.77 -7.29
N LYS A 77 4.44 -3.28 -8.11
CA LYS A 77 4.79 -2.63 -9.40
C LYS A 77 5.69 -1.41 -9.21
N LYS A 78 5.38 -0.56 -8.23
CA LYS A 78 6.21 0.61 -7.88
C LYS A 78 7.60 0.18 -7.42
N ALA A 79 7.70 -0.86 -6.59
CA ALA A 79 8.97 -1.41 -6.14
C ALA A 79 9.80 -1.95 -7.31
N ASP A 80 9.19 -2.69 -8.24
CA ASP A 80 9.86 -3.20 -9.44
C ASP A 80 10.39 -2.04 -10.31
N ILE A 81 9.57 -0.99 -10.52
CA ILE A 81 9.98 0.23 -11.25
C ILE A 81 11.11 0.96 -10.51
N ALA A 82 11.04 1.07 -9.19
CA ALA A 82 12.06 1.73 -8.38
C ALA A 82 13.40 0.98 -8.40
N ILE A 83 13.36 -0.36 -8.39
CA ILE A 83 14.55 -1.21 -8.52
C ILE A 83 15.19 -0.99 -9.89
N GLU A 84 14.41 -0.94 -10.97
CA GLU A 84 14.94 -0.70 -12.31
C GLU A 84 15.49 0.73 -12.48
N ALA A 85 14.81 1.73 -11.92
CA ALA A 85 15.31 3.10 -11.88
C ALA A 85 16.65 3.21 -11.13
N GLN A 86 16.78 2.51 -10.00
CA GLN A 86 18.04 2.44 -9.26
C GLN A 86 19.16 1.73 -10.05
N ARG A 87 18.83 0.68 -10.81
CA ARG A 87 19.80 -0.01 -11.69
C ARG A 87 20.30 0.89 -12.81
N ILE A 88 19.42 1.63 -13.47
CA ILE A 88 19.78 2.59 -14.52
C ILE A 88 20.64 3.73 -13.94
N GLN A 89 20.30 4.24 -12.75
CA GLN A 89 21.09 5.26 -12.06
C GLN A 89 22.46 4.75 -11.63
N ALA A 90 22.56 3.51 -11.12
CA ALA A 90 23.83 2.88 -10.77
C ALA A 90 24.70 2.61 -12.01
N ALA A 91 24.11 2.20 -13.13
CA ALA A 91 24.82 2.05 -14.40
C ALA A 91 25.27 3.40 -15.00
N ALA A 92 24.50 4.47 -14.81
CA ALA A 92 24.89 5.81 -15.20
C ALA A 92 26.02 6.37 -14.32
N ALA A 93 26.00 6.11 -13.00
CA ALA A 93 27.07 6.47 -12.08
C ALA A 93 28.37 5.70 -12.38
N ALA A 94 28.29 4.40 -12.70
CA ALA A 94 29.45 3.61 -13.14
C ALA A 94 30.06 4.12 -14.47
N LYS A 95 29.23 4.67 -15.37
CA LYS A 95 29.73 5.33 -16.59
C LYS A 95 30.41 6.68 -16.30
N SER A 96 30.03 7.38 -15.22
CA SER A 96 30.70 8.62 -14.81
C SER A 96 32.06 8.40 -14.13
N GLU A 97 32.31 7.23 -13.53
CA GLU A 97 33.63 6.91 -12.95
C GLU A 97 34.67 6.52 -14.01
N ALA A 98 34.26 5.92 -15.13
CA ALA A 98 35.17 5.61 -16.25
C ALA A 98 35.70 6.86 -16.98
N ALA A 99 34.97 7.98 -16.93
CA ALA A 99 35.35 9.23 -17.61
C ALA A 99 36.41 10.06 -16.86
N LYS A 100 36.81 9.68 -15.63
CA LYS A 100 37.84 10.40 -14.86
C LYS A 100 39.27 9.84 -15.07
N THR A 101 39.44 8.79 -15.88
CA THR A 101 40.75 8.17 -16.16
C THR A 101 41.33 8.49 -17.54
N THR A 102 40.67 9.35 -18.33
CA THR A 102 41.11 9.69 -19.69
C THR A 102 41.14 11.20 -19.90
N ASP A 103 41.93 11.92 -19.11
CA ASP A 103 42.39 13.25 -19.51
C ASP A 103 43.84 13.41 -19.03
N GLY A 104 44.76 13.51 -20.00
CA GLY A 104 46.21 13.53 -19.77
C GLY A 104 47.03 12.82 -20.83
N ALA A 105 46.74 13.04 -22.12
CA ALA A 105 47.63 12.67 -23.22
C ALA A 105 47.91 13.90 -24.08
N GLU A 106 49.13 14.44 -24.00
CA GLU A 106 49.84 15.15 -25.09
C GLU A 106 51.30 15.38 -24.62
N GLU A 107 52.24 14.52 -25.03
CA GLU A 107 53.12 14.64 -26.21
C GLU A 107 54.37 15.49 -25.95
N THR A 108 55.56 14.88 -26.11
CA THR A 108 56.61 15.46 -26.98
C THR A 108 57.67 14.41 -27.35
N PRO A 109 58.13 14.39 -28.63
CA PRO A 109 59.07 13.42 -29.18
C PRO A 109 60.54 13.89 -29.17
N LYS A 110 61.44 12.92 -29.44
CA LYS A 110 62.90 13.01 -29.72
C LYS A 110 63.82 13.16 -28.50
N ASN A 111 64.71 12.18 -28.27
CA ASN A 111 65.98 12.04 -28.99
C ASN A 111 66.55 10.62 -28.83
#